data_AF-A0A0N8RDD9-F1
#
_entry.id   AF-A0A0N8RDD9-F1
#
_cell.length_a   1.000
_cell.length_b   1.000
_cell.length_c   1.000
_cell.angle_alpha   90.00
_cell.angle_beta   90.00
_cell.angle_gamma   90.00
#
_symmetry.space_group_name_H-M   'P 1'
#
loop_
_entity.id
_entity.type
_entity.pdbx_description
1 polymer ?
#
loop_
_entity_poly.entity_id
_entity_poly.type
_entity_poly.pdbx_seq_one_letter_code
_entity_poly.pdbx_strand_id
1 'polypeptide(L)'
;MDVEPVERASWRAWQRLARSAAARVAASQPMLSDDCWYVRWRPEMELERKFTSFQIPDMWQLSTSMHKAFGEGAFKDLVLEIDRDFQTYDYESHIFEVTGDPLETGYISFIPQADGLMAVKRKWFLENAELRREDFNTDQPVAFADIESHARSMTSANLCRLKPFRRTRIDINFESLRTGNGFGAYFDVCRMVDGSAEFAQVEVEYCRSRTLHTLREVEEDFETVSNVMRDFLAERNLPFQQDLYSKLDFAREASRL
;
A
#
# COMPACT_ATOMS: atom_id res chain seq x y z
N MET A 1 -2.57 36.66 -1.03
CA MET A 1 -1.84 36.98 -2.28
C MET A 1 -2.85 37.55 -3.23
N ASP A 2 -2.81 38.86 -3.47
CA ASP A 2 -3.64 39.50 -4.49
C ASP A 2 -3.05 39.16 -5.84
N VAL A 3 -3.61 38.14 -6.48
CA VAL A 3 -3.24 37.78 -7.85
C VAL A 3 -3.97 38.75 -8.77
N GLU A 4 -3.22 39.54 -9.54
CA GLU A 4 -3.82 40.47 -10.49
C GLU A 4 -4.76 39.74 -11.46
N PRO A 5 -5.94 40.31 -11.79
CA PRO A 5 -6.86 39.69 -12.72
C PRO A 5 -6.20 39.54 -14.08
N VAL A 6 -6.09 38.29 -14.55
CA VAL A 6 -5.62 37.98 -15.90
C VAL A 6 -6.49 38.72 -16.92
N GLU A 7 -5.90 39.60 -17.72
CA GLU A 7 -6.64 40.38 -18.72
C GLU A 7 -7.47 39.46 -19.63
N ARG A 8 -8.74 39.78 -19.88
CA ARG A 8 -9.64 38.96 -20.71
C ARG A 8 -9.06 38.61 -22.10
N ALA A 9 -8.25 39.49 -22.68
CA ALA A 9 -7.57 39.24 -23.95
C ALA A 9 -6.51 38.13 -23.84
N SER A 10 -5.72 38.13 -22.77
CA SER A 10 -4.76 37.08 -22.44
C SER A 10 -5.46 35.76 -22.08
N TRP A 11 -6.62 35.80 -21.42
CA TRP A 11 -7.45 34.60 -21.17
C TRP A 11 -7.97 33.95 -22.46
N ARG A 12 -8.46 34.74 -23.42
CA ARG A 12 -8.88 34.22 -24.73
C ARG A 12 -7.73 33.67 -25.56
N ALA A 13 -6.52 34.20 -25.40
CA ALA A 13 -5.32 33.65 -26.01
C ALA A 13 -4.95 32.30 -25.39
N TRP A 14 -4.96 32.20 -24.06
CA TRP A 14 -4.79 30.96 -23.32
C TRP A 14 -5.83 29.89 -23.69
N GLN A 15 -7.11 30.25 -23.75
CA GLN A 15 -8.17 29.32 -24.16
C GLN A 15 -7.97 28.81 -25.60
N ARG A 16 -7.50 29.65 -26.52
CA ARG A 16 -7.18 29.22 -27.90
C ARG A 16 -5.97 28.30 -27.92
N LEU A 17 -4.92 28.63 -27.16
CA LEU A 17 -3.74 27.80 -27.02
C LEU A 17 -4.10 26.41 -26.45
N ALA A 18 -4.85 26.38 -25.35
CA ALA A 18 -5.35 25.15 -24.73
C ALA A 18 -6.23 24.32 -25.68
N ARG A 19 -7.13 24.95 -26.46
CA ARG A 19 -7.94 24.24 -27.48
C ARG A 19 -7.09 23.73 -28.64
N SER A 20 -6.09 24.49 -29.09
CA SER A 20 -5.18 24.05 -30.16
C SER A 20 -4.26 22.92 -29.71
N ALA A 21 -3.94 22.89 -28.42
CA ALA A 21 -3.21 21.82 -27.78
C ALA A 21 -4.14 20.66 -27.38
N ALA A 22 -5.46 20.80 -27.39
CA ALA A 22 -6.39 19.83 -26.79
C ALA A 22 -6.25 18.42 -27.35
N ALA A 23 -5.96 18.25 -28.65
CA ALA A 23 -5.70 16.92 -29.21
C ALA A 23 -4.37 16.32 -28.70
N ARG A 24 -3.33 17.14 -28.57
CA ARG A 24 -2.04 16.73 -27.98
C ARG A 24 -2.15 16.50 -26.48
N VAL A 25 -2.84 17.39 -25.78
CA VAL A 25 -3.15 17.28 -24.35
C VAL A 25 -3.99 16.06 -24.09
N ALA A 26 -4.99 15.73 -24.92
CA ALA A 26 -5.77 14.50 -24.80
C ALA A 26 -4.93 13.25 -25.06
N ALA A 27 -4.02 13.31 -26.05
CA ALA A 27 -3.06 12.23 -26.30
C ALA A 27 -2.02 12.07 -25.18
N SER A 28 -1.64 13.18 -24.53
CA SER A 28 -0.69 13.20 -23.41
C SER A 28 -1.39 13.20 -22.05
N GLN A 29 -2.72 13.26 -21.99
CA GLN A 29 -3.49 13.33 -20.75
C GLN A 29 -3.29 12.08 -19.89
N PRO A 30 -3.19 10.87 -20.48
CA PRO A 30 -2.78 9.69 -19.73
C PRO A 30 -1.40 9.85 -19.07
N MET A 31 -0.53 10.69 -19.65
CA MET A 31 0.83 10.98 -19.17
C MET A 31 0.89 12.16 -18.19
N LEU A 32 -0.18 12.97 -18.09
CA LEU A 32 -0.25 14.11 -17.18
C LEU A 32 -0.87 13.63 -15.87
N SER A 33 0.00 13.25 -14.93
CA SER A 33 -0.35 12.85 -13.56
C SER A 33 -0.75 14.07 -12.73
N ASP A 34 -1.94 14.00 -12.15
CA ASP A 34 -2.25 14.76 -10.95
C ASP A 34 -3.08 13.83 -10.03
N ASP A 35 -2.78 13.88 -8.74
CA ASP A 35 -3.22 12.94 -7.71
C ASP A 35 -4.74 12.97 -7.42
N CYS A 36 -5.49 13.85 -8.09
CA CYS A 36 -6.84 14.23 -7.70
C CYS A 36 -7.98 13.41 -8.34
N TRP A 37 -7.71 12.35 -9.11
CA TRP A 37 -8.76 11.60 -9.84
C TRP A 37 -8.61 10.07 -9.84
N TYR A 38 -8.06 9.49 -8.77
CA TYR A 38 -8.01 8.04 -8.62
C TYR A 38 -9.37 7.43 -8.24
N VAL A 39 -9.62 6.20 -8.70
CA VAL A 39 -10.74 5.37 -8.28
C VAL A 39 -10.23 4.06 -7.68
N ARG A 40 -10.96 3.50 -6.70
CA ARG A 40 -10.67 2.18 -6.14
C ARG A 40 -11.75 1.20 -6.57
N TRP A 41 -11.35 0.02 -7.04
CA TRP A 41 -12.26 -1.03 -7.50
C TRP A 41 -13.26 -1.48 -6.42
N ARG A 42 -12.75 -1.74 -5.21
CA ARG A 42 -13.52 -2.05 -4.01
C ARG A 42 -12.91 -1.26 -2.85
N PRO A 43 -13.37 -0.02 -2.59
CA PRO A 43 -12.75 0.88 -1.62
C PRO A 43 -12.63 0.31 -0.20
N GLU A 44 -13.55 -0.58 0.16
CA GLU A 44 -13.62 -1.29 1.45
C GLU A 44 -12.78 -2.57 1.50
N MET A 45 -12.14 -2.94 0.39
CA MET A 45 -11.32 -4.13 0.28
C MET A 45 -9.87 -3.79 -0.06
N GLU A 46 -8.97 -4.62 0.44
CA GLU A 46 -7.56 -4.68 0.11
C GLU A 46 -7.31 -5.99 -0.64
N LEU A 47 -6.60 -5.91 -1.77
CA LEU A 47 -6.17 -7.05 -2.56
C LEU A 47 -4.64 -7.08 -2.54
N GLU A 48 -4.07 -8.08 -1.88
CA GLU A 48 -2.63 -8.21 -1.68
C GLU A 48 -2.13 -9.66 -1.77
N ARG A 49 -0.92 -9.83 -2.29
CA ARG A 49 -0.20 -11.12 -2.34
C ARG A 49 1.13 -10.99 -1.63
N LYS A 50 1.50 -12.03 -0.89
CA LYS A 50 2.64 -12.00 0.02
C LYS A 50 3.67 -13.06 -0.34
N PHE A 51 4.92 -12.69 -0.13
CA PHE A 51 6.06 -13.57 -0.15
C PHE A 51 6.82 -13.38 1.15
N THR A 52 6.92 -14.43 1.96
CA THR A 52 7.45 -14.36 3.34
C THR A 52 8.82 -15.01 3.41
N SER A 53 9.73 -14.42 4.20
CA SER A 53 11.02 -15.04 4.53
C SER A 53 11.42 -14.76 5.98
N PHE A 54 11.86 -15.82 6.67
CA PHE A 54 12.50 -15.71 7.98
C PHE A 54 14.04 -15.59 7.87
N GLN A 55 14.58 -15.56 6.66
CA GLN A 55 15.98 -15.28 6.37
C GLN A 55 16.04 -13.94 5.63
N ILE A 56 16.16 -12.86 6.39
CA ILE A 56 16.03 -11.50 5.86
C ILE A 56 17.23 -11.18 4.93
N PRO A 57 17.01 -11.02 3.61
CA PRO A 57 18.06 -10.59 2.71
C PRO A 57 18.29 -9.08 2.83
N ASP A 58 19.23 -8.54 2.04
CA ASP A 58 19.37 -7.08 1.90
C ASP A 58 18.15 -6.51 1.14
N MET A 59 17.15 -6.08 1.91
CA MET A 59 15.91 -5.53 1.39
C MET A 59 16.10 -4.19 0.66
N TRP A 60 17.14 -3.44 0.99
CA TRP A 60 17.48 -2.20 0.28
C TRP A 60 18.04 -2.50 -1.10
N GLN A 61 19.02 -3.41 -1.18
CA GLN A 61 19.56 -3.86 -2.47
C GLN A 61 18.48 -4.50 -3.34
N LEU A 62 17.59 -5.29 -2.73
CA LEU A 62 16.51 -5.96 -3.44
C LEU A 62 15.51 -4.97 -4.04
N SER A 63 14.99 -4.05 -3.24
CA SER A 63 14.03 -3.03 -3.68
C SER A 63 14.64 -2.08 -4.72
N THR A 64 15.85 -1.57 -4.49
CA THR A 64 16.52 -0.69 -5.47
C THR A 64 16.84 -1.41 -6.79
N SER A 65 17.15 -2.71 -6.75
CA SER A 65 17.32 -3.52 -7.97
C SER A 65 16.01 -3.68 -8.74
N MET A 66 14.88 -3.85 -8.04
CA MET A 66 13.57 -3.95 -8.69
C MET A 66 13.12 -2.61 -9.27
N HIS A 67 13.27 -1.52 -8.50
CA HIS A 67 12.96 -0.17 -8.96
C HIS A 67 13.75 0.17 -10.22
N LYS A 68 15.06 -0.14 -10.23
CA LYS A 68 15.89 0.00 -11.42
C LYS A 68 15.36 -0.82 -12.61
N ALA A 69 14.95 -2.08 -12.39
CA ALA A 69 14.40 -2.92 -13.45
C ALA A 69 13.10 -2.32 -14.05
N PHE A 70 12.21 -1.75 -13.22
CA PHE A 70 11.07 -0.99 -13.72
C PHE A 70 11.50 0.25 -14.52
N GLY A 71 12.45 1.03 -14.01
CA GLY A 71 12.96 2.24 -14.68
C GLY A 71 13.66 1.96 -16.02
N GLU A 72 14.27 0.78 -16.18
CA GLU A 72 14.88 0.32 -17.42
C GLU A 72 13.88 -0.36 -18.39
N GLY A 73 12.60 -0.46 -18.01
CA GLY A 73 11.56 -1.07 -18.84
C GLY A 73 11.66 -2.59 -18.95
N ALA A 74 12.21 -3.26 -17.94
CA ALA A 74 12.33 -4.73 -17.94
C ALA A 74 10.97 -5.44 -17.92
N PHE A 75 9.93 -4.77 -17.42
CA PHE A 75 8.58 -5.30 -17.30
C PHE A 75 7.66 -4.62 -18.31
N LYS A 76 7.23 -5.39 -19.32
CA LYS A 76 6.42 -4.88 -20.41
C LYS A 76 5.12 -4.27 -19.87
N ASP A 77 4.79 -3.09 -20.38
CA ASP A 77 3.56 -2.34 -20.08
C ASP A 77 3.39 -1.94 -18.60
N LEU A 78 4.43 -2.10 -17.76
CA LEU A 78 4.45 -1.59 -16.39
C LEU A 78 5.45 -0.43 -16.28
N VAL A 79 5.05 0.67 -15.69
CA VAL A 79 5.89 1.87 -15.49
C VAL A 79 5.82 2.36 -14.06
N LEU A 80 6.90 2.96 -13.56
CA LEU A 80 6.90 3.59 -12.25
C LEU A 80 5.85 4.70 -12.16
N GLU A 81 5.17 4.80 -11.01
CA GLU A 81 4.20 5.86 -10.75
C GLU A 81 4.91 7.21 -10.58
N ILE A 82 4.39 8.26 -11.21
CA ILE A 82 5.00 9.59 -11.14
C ILE A 82 4.91 10.15 -9.70
N ASP A 83 5.99 10.74 -9.21
CA ASP A 83 6.13 11.41 -7.91
C ASP A 83 5.93 10.55 -6.65
N ARG A 84 5.65 9.24 -6.81
CA ARG A 84 5.46 8.28 -5.71
C ARG A 84 6.11 6.93 -5.98
N ASP A 85 7.00 6.85 -6.97
CA ASP A 85 7.63 5.62 -7.43
C ASP A 85 8.46 4.91 -6.37
N PHE A 86 9.08 5.65 -5.44
CA PHE A 86 9.92 5.08 -4.39
C PHE A 86 9.76 5.81 -3.07
N GLN A 87 9.35 5.10 -2.01
CA GLN A 87 9.13 5.69 -0.68
C GLN A 87 9.67 4.78 0.41
N THR A 88 10.08 5.35 1.53
CA THR A 88 10.55 4.60 2.70
C THR A 88 9.82 5.02 3.96
N TYR A 89 9.44 4.04 4.76
CA TYR A 89 8.71 4.21 5.99
C TYR A 89 9.35 3.38 7.10
N ASP A 90 9.33 3.92 8.31
CA ASP A 90 9.80 3.20 9.50
C ASP A 90 8.91 3.60 10.68
N TYR A 91 8.14 2.65 11.18
CA TYR A 91 7.12 2.91 12.19
C TYR A 91 6.89 1.72 13.12
N GLU A 92 6.42 2.00 14.33
CA GLU A 92 5.92 0.98 15.25
C GLU A 92 4.44 0.71 15.00
N SER A 93 4.04 -0.56 15.05
CA SER A 93 2.66 -0.99 14.90
C SER A 93 2.19 -1.66 16.19
N HIS A 94 1.14 -1.09 16.79
CA HIS A 94 0.49 -1.63 17.97
C HIS A 94 -0.80 -2.33 17.57
N ILE A 95 -0.83 -3.66 17.70
CA ILE A 95 -1.92 -4.48 17.19
C ILE A 95 -2.78 -5.06 18.32
N PHE A 96 -4.09 -5.00 18.10
CA PHE A 96 -5.12 -5.59 18.93
C PHE A 96 -5.83 -6.65 18.10
N GLU A 97 -5.69 -7.90 18.50
CA GLU A 97 -6.44 -9.00 17.92
C GLU A 97 -7.91 -8.91 18.36
N VAL A 98 -8.82 -9.06 17.39
CA VAL A 98 -10.25 -9.12 17.63
C VAL A 98 -10.75 -10.54 17.44
N THR A 99 -11.43 -11.09 18.46
CA THR A 99 -11.93 -12.48 18.47
C THR A 99 -13.34 -12.58 19.04
N GLY A 100 -13.98 -13.74 18.89
CA GLY A 100 -15.28 -14.05 19.48
C GLY A 100 -16.40 -14.05 18.44
N ASP A 101 -16.77 -12.87 17.94
CA ASP A 101 -17.74 -12.75 16.85
C ASP A 101 -17.05 -12.95 15.49
N PRO A 102 -17.46 -13.95 14.68
CA PRO A 102 -16.89 -14.17 13.35
C PRO A 102 -16.97 -12.96 12.41
N LEU A 103 -18.00 -12.11 12.53
CA LEU A 103 -18.15 -10.91 11.71
C LEU A 103 -17.19 -9.79 12.10
N GLU A 104 -16.65 -9.85 13.33
CA GLU A 104 -15.68 -8.90 13.88
C GLU A 104 -14.26 -9.49 13.95
N THR A 105 -14.07 -10.76 13.62
CA THR A 105 -12.73 -11.38 13.72
C THR A 105 -11.73 -10.68 12.80
N GLY A 106 -10.51 -10.47 13.30
CA GLY A 106 -9.41 -9.84 12.57
C GLY A 106 -8.52 -9.06 13.52
N TYR A 107 -8.15 -7.82 13.16
CA TYR A 107 -7.38 -6.97 14.05
C TYR A 107 -7.65 -5.47 13.86
N ILE A 108 -7.29 -4.69 14.87
CA ILE A 108 -7.12 -3.23 14.84
C ILE A 108 -5.64 -2.94 15.06
N SER A 109 -5.03 -2.09 14.25
CA SER A 109 -3.66 -1.61 14.48
C SER A 109 -3.57 -0.10 14.52
N PHE A 110 -2.74 0.40 15.42
CA PHE A 110 -2.44 1.80 15.63
C PHE A 110 -0.97 2.05 15.26
N ILE A 111 -0.75 3.01 14.38
CA ILE A 111 0.56 3.39 13.86
C ILE A 111 0.77 4.88 14.18
N PRO A 112 1.63 5.22 15.17
CA PRO A 112 1.93 6.61 15.49
C PRO A 112 2.58 7.31 14.29
N GLN A 113 2.09 8.50 13.97
CA GLN A 113 2.63 9.35 12.90
C GLN A 113 3.61 10.38 13.47
N ALA A 114 4.50 10.90 12.62
CA ALA A 114 5.56 11.84 13.03
C ALA A 114 5.03 13.20 13.51
N ASP A 115 3.81 13.57 13.12
CA ASP A 115 3.10 14.78 13.52
C ASP A 115 2.34 14.62 14.85
N GLY A 116 2.43 13.45 15.50
CA GLY A 116 1.75 13.14 16.74
C GLY A 116 0.31 12.65 16.56
N LEU A 117 -0.17 12.53 15.32
CA LEU A 117 -1.45 11.88 15.00
C LEU A 117 -1.28 10.36 14.90
N MET A 118 -2.38 9.67 14.62
CA MET A 118 -2.45 8.22 14.58
C MET A 118 -3.06 7.75 13.26
N ALA A 119 -2.40 6.80 12.60
CA ALA A 119 -3.06 6.01 11.58
C ALA A 119 -3.69 4.77 12.23
N VAL A 120 -4.99 4.57 11.99
CA VAL A 120 -5.79 3.48 12.54
C VAL A 120 -6.25 2.59 11.39
N LYS A 121 -5.84 1.32 11.44
CA LYS A 121 -6.18 0.30 10.45
C LYS A 121 -7.02 -0.78 11.10
N ARG A 122 -8.08 -1.22 10.42
CA ARG A 122 -8.97 -2.29 10.85
C ARG A 122 -9.11 -3.29 9.71
N LYS A 123 -8.73 -4.54 9.95
CA LYS A 123 -8.94 -5.65 9.00
C LYS A 123 -9.93 -6.65 9.60
N TRP A 124 -10.86 -7.12 8.76
CA TRP A 124 -11.82 -8.17 9.10
C TRP A 124 -11.58 -9.41 8.26
N PHE A 125 -11.33 -10.54 8.94
CA PHE A 125 -11.13 -11.84 8.32
C PHE A 125 -11.13 -12.93 9.39
N LEU A 126 -11.75 -14.07 9.08
CA LEU A 126 -11.66 -15.28 9.92
C LEU A 126 -10.37 -16.05 9.66
N GLU A 127 -9.96 -16.10 8.39
CA GLU A 127 -8.77 -16.79 7.89
C GLU A 127 -8.01 -15.85 6.95
N ASN A 128 -6.70 -16.04 6.82
CA ASN A 128 -5.92 -15.22 5.89
C ASN A 128 -6.36 -15.46 4.45
N ALA A 129 -6.42 -14.38 3.68
CA ALA A 129 -6.78 -14.36 2.28
C ALA A 129 -6.12 -13.16 1.60
N GLU A 130 -6.04 -13.20 0.26
CA GLU A 130 -5.49 -12.11 -0.55
C GLU A 130 -6.44 -10.92 -0.62
N LEU A 131 -7.75 -11.18 -0.71
CA LEU A 131 -8.79 -10.17 -0.75
C LEU A 131 -9.48 -10.10 0.62
N ARG A 132 -9.34 -8.97 1.32
CA ARG A 132 -9.90 -8.80 2.67
C ARG A 132 -10.52 -7.43 2.85
N ARG A 133 -11.48 -7.34 3.77
CA ARG A 133 -12.07 -6.06 4.13
C ARG A 133 -11.07 -5.28 4.99
N GLU A 134 -10.85 -4.03 4.63
CA GLU A 134 -9.99 -3.11 5.37
C GLU A 134 -10.62 -1.71 5.42
N ASP A 135 -10.55 -1.10 6.61
CA ASP A 135 -10.63 0.34 6.78
C ASP A 135 -9.24 0.86 7.21
N PHE A 136 -8.79 1.94 6.58
CA PHE A 136 -7.54 2.61 6.92
C PHE A 136 -7.74 4.12 6.96
N ASN A 137 -7.63 4.69 8.16
CA ASN A 137 -7.82 6.11 8.42
C ASN A 137 -6.53 6.70 8.97
N THR A 138 -5.97 7.69 8.30
CA THR A 138 -4.79 8.44 8.76
C THR A 138 -5.21 9.66 9.56
N ASP A 139 -4.23 10.29 10.21
CA ASP A 139 -4.36 11.64 10.79
C ASP A 139 -5.45 11.72 11.86
N GLN A 140 -5.68 10.61 12.57
CA GLN A 140 -6.66 10.53 13.63
C GLN A 140 -6.13 11.17 14.90
N PRO A 141 -6.92 12.01 15.60
CA PRO A 141 -6.52 12.66 16.85
C PRO A 141 -6.66 11.68 18.04
N VAL A 142 -5.97 10.54 17.97
CA VAL A 142 -5.95 9.51 19.02
C VAL A 142 -4.59 9.57 19.72
N ALA A 143 -4.58 9.98 20.98
CA ALA A 143 -3.36 9.97 21.76
C ALA A 143 -2.89 8.53 22.03
N PHE A 144 -1.57 8.33 22.08
CA PHE A 144 -1.00 7.00 22.29
C PHE A 144 -1.47 6.33 23.59
N ALA A 145 -1.67 7.11 24.66
CA ALA A 145 -2.17 6.60 25.94
C ALA A 145 -3.60 6.03 25.85
N ASP A 146 -4.36 6.43 24.83
CA ASP A 146 -5.78 6.12 24.67
C ASP A 146 -6.05 5.03 23.62
N ILE A 147 -5.02 4.43 23.01
CA ILE A 147 -5.23 3.45 21.92
C ILE A 147 -6.06 2.24 22.35
N GLU A 148 -5.95 1.81 23.61
CA GLU A 148 -6.72 0.66 24.10
C GLU A 148 -8.20 1.01 24.33
N SER A 149 -8.49 2.17 24.92
CA SER A 149 -9.87 2.62 25.09
C SER A 149 -10.51 2.90 23.72
N HIS A 150 -9.74 3.46 22.78
CA HIS A 150 -10.17 3.66 21.41
C HIS A 150 -10.48 2.32 20.72
N ALA A 151 -9.59 1.32 20.79
CA ALA A 151 -9.83 -0.01 20.24
C ALA A 151 -11.13 -0.64 20.78
N ARG A 152 -11.38 -0.54 22.09
CA ARG A 152 -12.62 -1.03 22.73
C ARG A 152 -13.88 -0.31 22.24
N SER A 153 -13.77 0.94 21.80
CA SER A 153 -14.91 1.67 21.23
C SER A 153 -15.23 1.26 19.79
N MET A 154 -14.27 0.68 19.06
CA MET A 154 -14.41 0.30 17.65
C MET A 154 -15.09 -1.05 17.43
N THR A 155 -15.18 -1.90 18.46
CA THR A 155 -15.78 -3.23 18.33
C THR A 155 -16.38 -3.68 19.66
N SER A 156 -17.50 -4.40 19.60
CA SER A 156 -18.11 -5.06 20.76
C SER A 156 -17.53 -6.45 21.04
N ALA A 157 -16.64 -6.94 20.18
CA ALA A 157 -16.01 -8.24 20.29
C ALA A 157 -14.84 -8.25 21.30
N ASN A 158 -14.27 -9.43 21.55
CA ASN A 158 -13.15 -9.55 22.49
C ASN A 158 -11.87 -8.98 21.88
N LEU A 159 -11.11 -8.25 22.69
CA LEU A 159 -9.85 -7.63 22.30
C LEU A 159 -8.69 -8.21 23.10
N CYS A 160 -7.61 -8.56 22.40
CA CYS A 160 -6.33 -8.94 22.98
C CYS A 160 -5.23 -8.05 22.41
N ARG A 161 -4.53 -7.30 23.27
CA ARG A 161 -3.35 -6.53 22.85
C ARG A 161 -2.17 -7.47 22.70
N LEU A 162 -1.55 -7.48 21.53
CA LEU A 162 -0.36 -8.29 21.25
C LEU A 162 0.92 -7.46 21.39
N LYS A 163 2.08 -8.13 21.39
CA LYS A 163 3.38 -7.45 21.36
C LYS A 163 3.48 -6.55 20.12
N PRO A 164 3.94 -5.30 20.27
CA PRO A 164 4.16 -4.41 19.14
C PRO A 164 5.43 -4.82 18.37
N PHE A 165 5.45 -4.44 17.10
CA PHE A 165 6.62 -4.62 16.24
C PHE A 165 6.90 -3.35 15.45
N ARG A 166 8.18 -3.13 15.14
CA ARG A 166 8.63 -2.09 14.21
C ARG A 166 8.63 -2.66 12.80
N ARG A 167 8.11 -1.89 11.83
CA ARG A 167 8.10 -2.19 10.41
C ARG A 167 8.91 -1.14 9.67
N THR A 168 10.00 -1.57 9.05
CA THR A 168 10.68 -0.79 8.02
C THR A 168 10.15 -1.26 6.66
N ARG A 169 9.66 -0.34 5.85
CA ARG A 169 8.96 -0.62 4.60
C ARG A 169 9.54 0.24 3.48
N ILE A 170 9.84 -0.38 2.35
CA ILE A 170 10.26 0.32 1.12
C ILE A 170 9.22 0.04 0.04
N ASP A 171 8.64 1.09 -0.50
CA ASP A 171 7.56 1.01 -1.47
C ASP A 171 8.09 1.32 -2.86
N ILE A 172 7.68 0.50 -3.82
CA ILE A 172 7.84 0.74 -5.24
C ILE A 172 6.44 0.78 -5.85
N ASN A 173 5.98 1.96 -6.26
CA ASN A 173 4.67 2.12 -6.87
C ASN A 173 4.81 2.20 -8.39
N PHE A 174 3.91 1.51 -9.09
CA PHE A 174 3.93 1.40 -10.55
C PHE A 174 2.52 1.18 -11.09
N GLU A 175 2.37 1.39 -12.39
CA GLU A 175 1.10 1.39 -13.09
C GLU A 175 1.17 0.52 -14.33
N SER A 176 0.05 -0.15 -14.63
CA SER A 176 -0.18 -0.81 -15.91
C SER A 176 -0.58 0.23 -16.96
N LEU A 177 0.24 0.40 -18.00
CA LEU A 177 -0.08 1.24 -19.16
C LEU A 177 -1.28 0.73 -19.94
N ARG A 178 -1.61 -0.56 -19.81
CA ARG A 178 -2.73 -1.19 -20.50
C ARG A 178 -4.08 -0.73 -19.93
N THR A 179 -4.19 -0.64 -18.61
CA THR A 179 -5.47 -0.48 -17.89
C THR A 179 -5.52 0.78 -17.04
N GLY A 180 -4.37 1.36 -16.70
CA GLY A 180 -4.24 2.42 -15.70
C GLY A 180 -4.35 1.93 -14.25
N ASN A 181 -4.35 0.60 -14.01
CA ASN A 181 -4.34 0.06 -12.65
C ASN A 181 -2.97 0.29 -11.99
N GLY A 182 -2.96 0.89 -10.81
CA GLY A 182 -1.81 1.19 -9.99
C GLY A 182 -1.63 0.17 -8.88
N PHE A 183 -0.40 -0.26 -8.70
CA PHE A 183 0.03 -1.30 -7.78
C PHE A 183 1.25 -0.82 -6.98
N GLY A 184 1.41 -1.41 -5.80
CA GLY A 184 2.59 -1.23 -4.98
C GLY A 184 3.30 -2.57 -4.77
N ALA A 185 4.62 -2.56 -4.83
CA ALA A 185 5.48 -3.61 -4.31
C ALA A 185 6.13 -3.11 -3.01
N TYR A 186 5.87 -3.78 -1.90
CA TYR A 186 6.33 -3.33 -0.58
C TYR A 186 7.31 -4.33 0.02
N PHE A 187 8.50 -3.84 0.32
CA PHE A 187 9.59 -4.60 0.89
C PHE A 187 9.66 -4.31 2.38
N ASP A 188 9.14 -5.24 3.17
CA ASP A 188 9.02 -5.11 4.62
C ASP A 188 10.10 -5.87 5.36
N VAL A 189 10.58 -5.25 6.44
CA VAL A 189 11.22 -5.95 7.54
C VAL A 189 10.44 -5.63 8.82
N CYS A 190 9.92 -6.68 9.46
CA CYS A 190 9.19 -6.58 10.71
C CYS A 190 10.03 -7.17 11.85
N ARG A 191 10.19 -6.42 12.94
CA ARG A 191 10.93 -6.84 14.14
C ARG A 191 10.12 -6.54 15.38
N MET A 192 9.96 -7.51 16.28
CA MET A 192 9.36 -7.24 17.58
C MET A 192 10.16 -6.15 18.31
N VAL A 193 9.48 -5.25 19.02
CA VAL A 193 10.15 -4.13 19.72
C VAL A 193 11.13 -4.64 20.79
N ASP A 194 10.85 -5.81 21.38
CA ASP A 194 11.71 -6.49 22.35
C ASP A 194 12.82 -7.34 21.70
N GLY A 195 12.89 -7.40 20.37
CA GLY A 195 13.88 -8.19 19.63
C GLY A 195 13.64 -9.70 19.64
N SER A 196 12.49 -10.17 20.11
CA SER A 196 12.22 -11.61 20.25
C SER A 196 12.02 -12.36 18.94
N ALA A 197 11.59 -11.68 17.87
CA ALA A 197 11.34 -12.28 16.56
C ALA A 197 11.46 -11.24 15.44
N GLU A 198 11.78 -11.72 14.23
CA GLU A 198 11.81 -10.90 13.01
C GLU A 198 11.47 -11.73 11.77
N PHE A 199 10.94 -11.06 10.75
CA PHE A 199 10.77 -11.63 9.42
C PHE A 199 10.78 -10.53 8.35
N ALA A 200 11.00 -10.92 7.11
CA ALA A 200 10.86 -10.07 5.94
C ALA A 200 9.68 -10.52 5.09
N GLN A 201 9.07 -9.57 4.39
CA GLN A 201 7.97 -9.82 3.48
C GLN A 201 8.11 -8.96 2.24
N VAL A 202 7.70 -9.50 1.10
CA VAL A 202 7.43 -8.72 -0.10
C VAL A 202 5.93 -8.81 -0.37
N GLU A 203 5.26 -7.67 -0.45
CA GLU A 203 3.83 -7.55 -0.72
C GLU A 203 3.65 -6.97 -2.13
N VAL A 204 2.70 -7.51 -2.90
CA VAL A 204 2.14 -6.86 -4.08
C VAL A 204 0.71 -6.47 -3.73
N GLU A 205 0.34 -5.21 -3.87
CA GLU A 205 -0.99 -4.70 -3.54
C GLU A 205 -1.59 -3.91 -4.72
N TYR A 206 -2.89 -4.08 -4.97
CA TYR A 206 -3.65 -3.13 -5.77
C TYR A 206 -4.00 -1.89 -4.93
N CYS A 207 -3.56 -0.72 -5.35
CA CYS A 207 -3.74 0.52 -4.59
C CYS A 207 -4.97 1.29 -5.09
N ARG A 208 -4.98 1.57 -6.39
CA ARG A 208 -5.88 2.51 -7.05
C ARG A 208 -5.77 2.41 -8.56
N SER A 209 -6.73 2.94 -9.30
CA SER A 209 -6.67 3.00 -10.77
C SER A 209 -6.84 4.42 -11.27
N ARG A 210 -6.08 4.76 -12.31
CA ARG A 210 -6.17 5.97 -13.12
C ARG A 210 -6.99 5.68 -14.35
N THR A 211 -8.32 5.71 -14.20
CA THR A 211 -9.21 5.54 -15.34
C THR A 211 -10.42 6.45 -15.23
N LEU A 212 -10.73 7.14 -16.33
CA LEU A 212 -12.01 7.81 -16.55
C LEU A 212 -13.09 6.83 -17.05
N HIS A 213 -12.73 5.56 -17.20
CA HIS A 213 -13.58 4.48 -17.70
C HIS A 213 -13.94 3.47 -16.61
N THR A 214 -14.77 2.49 -16.96
CA THR A 214 -15.10 1.39 -16.06
C THR A 214 -13.85 0.64 -15.64
N LEU A 215 -13.68 0.45 -14.33
CA LEU A 215 -12.69 -0.43 -13.73
C LEU A 215 -12.82 -1.85 -14.30
N ARG A 216 -11.76 -2.35 -14.91
CA ARG A 216 -11.70 -3.67 -15.56
C ARG A 216 -10.35 -4.31 -15.29
N GLU A 217 -10.31 -5.64 -15.38
CA GLU A 217 -9.08 -6.43 -15.43
C GLU A 217 -8.14 -6.28 -14.21
N VAL A 218 -8.64 -5.75 -13.09
CA VAL A 218 -7.84 -5.55 -11.86
C VAL A 218 -7.22 -6.87 -11.38
N GLU A 219 -8.02 -7.95 -11.35
CA GLU A 219 -7.54 -9.28 -10.95
C GLU A 219 -6.53 -9.85 -11.96
N GLU A 220 -6.73 -9.64 -13.27
CA GLU A 220 -5.80 -10.12 -14.30
C GLU A 220 -4.46 -9.38 -14.28
N ASP A 221 -4.48 -8.05 -14.10
CA ASP A 221 -3.27 -7.26 -13.88
C ASP A 221 -2.58 -7.66 -12.57
N PHE A 222 -3.35 -7.86 -11.50
CA PHE A 222 -2.82 -8.27 -10.21
C PHE A 222 -2.09 -9.62 -10.31
N GLU A 223 -2.65 -10.59 -11.03
CA GLU A 223 -1.96 -11.85 -11.34
C GLU A 223 -0.68 -11.63 -12.15
N THR A 224 -0.74 -10.78 -13.17
CA THR A 224 0.43 -10.47 -14.01
C THR A 224 1.56 -9.86 -13.19
N VAL A 225 1.27 -8.85 -12.38
CA VAL A 225 2.25 -8.16 -11.52
C VAL A 225 2.78 -9.09 -10.44
N SER A 226 1.93 -9.91 -9.85
CA SER A 226 2.33 -10.91 -8.86
C SER A 226 3.31 -11.94 -9.43
N ASN A 227 3.07 -12.39 -10.67
CA ASN A 227 3.97 -13.31 -11.37
C ASN A 227 5.32 -12.64 -11.64
N VAL A 228 5.31 -11.36 -12.06
CA VAL A 228 6.55 -10.56 -12.20
C VAL A 228 7.35 -10.54 -10.90
N MET A 229 6.68 -10.28 -9.77
CA MET A 229 7.36 -10.28 -8.46
C MET A 229 7.92 -11.67 -8.10
N ARG A 230 7.11 -12.71 -8.23
CA ARG A 230 7.53 -14.09 -7.95
C ARG A 230 8.77 -14.46 -8.76
N ASP A 231 8.73 -14.20 -10.06
CA ASP A 231 9.80 -14.57 -10.98
C ASP A 231 11.07 -13.76 -10.67
N PHE A 232 10.94 -12.46 -10.37
CA PHE A 232 12.05 -11.60 -9.94
C PHE A 232 12.75 -12.12 -8.67
N LEU A 233 11.98 -12.59 -7.69
CA LEU A 233 12.51 -13.18 -6.45
C LEU A 233 13.15 -14.55 -6.71
N ALA A 234 12.53 -15.39 -7.56
CA ALA A 234 13.01 -16.72 -7.90
C ALA A 234 14.35 -16.69 -8.67
N GLU A 235 14.51 -15.79 -9.64
CA GLU A 235 15.76 -15.62 -10.41
C GLU A 235 16.97 -15.30 -9.52
N ARG A 236 16.74 -14.68 -8.36
CA ARG A 236 17.78 -14.30 -7.39
C ARG A 236 18.04 -15.37 -6.33
N ASN A 237 17.36 -16.52 -6.42
CA ASN A 237 17.43 -17.63 -5.45
C ASN A 237 17.19 -17.16 -4.01
N LEU A 238 16.26 -16.22 -3.81
CA LEU A 238 15.97 -15.68 -2.49
C LEU A 238 15.01 -16.60 -1.72
N PRO A 239 15.14 -16.68 -0.38
CA PRO A 239 14.37 -17.61 0.46
C PRO A 239 12.95 -17.12 0.76
N PHE A 240 12.27 -16.56 -0.24
CA PHE A 240 10.88 -16.11 -0.12
C PHE A 240 9.91 -17.20 -0.54
N GLN A 241 8.89 -17.44 0.28
CA GLN A 241 7.80 -18.37 -0.02
C GLN A 241 6.51 -17.59 -0.23
N GLN A 242 5.79 -17.87 -1.32
CA GLN A 242 4.46 -17.32 -1.51
C GLN A 242 3.49 -17.99 -0.52
N ASP A 243 2.90 -17.21 0.36
CA ASP A 243 1.96 -17.68 1.38
C ASP A 243 0.95 -16.60 1.77
N LEU A 244 0.15 -16.89 2.80
CA LEU A 244 -0.84 -15.97 3.36
C LEU A 244 -0.45 -15.52 4.78
N TYR A 245 0.82 -15.67 5.17
CA TYR A 245 1.29 -15.32 6.50
C TYR A 245 1.10 -13.83 6.76
N SER A 246 0.40 -13.49 7.83
CA SER A 246 0.04 -12.10 8.13
C SER A 246 0.87 -11.54 9.28
N LYS A 247 0.93 -10.21 9.34
CA LYS A 247 1.50 -9.49 10.49
C LYS A 247 0.74 -9.77 11.80
N LEU A 248 -0.52 -10.20 11.72
CA LEU A 248 -1.26 -10.69 12.89
C LEU A 248 -0.74 -12.06 13.36
N ASP A 249 -0.41 -12.96 12.44
CA ASP A 249 0.17 -14.27 12.80
C ASP A 249 1.53 -14.08 13.47
N PHE A 250 2.37 -13.22 12.90
CA PHE A 250 3.64 -12.81 13.51
C PHE A 250 3.47 -12.28 14.94
N ALA A 251 2.54 -11.34 15.14
CA ALA A 251 2.25 -10.77 16.45
C ALA A 251 1.72 -11.82 17.44
N ARG A 252 0.84 -12.72 16.99
CA ARG A 252 0.27 -13.80 17.81
C ARG A 252 1.35 -14.78 18.26
N GLU A 253 2.19 -15.22 17.32
CA GLU A 253 3.25 -16.18 17.58
C GLU A 253 4.25 -15.63 18.58
N ALA A 254 4.76 -14.40 18.38
CA ALA A 254 5.73 -13.82 19.31
C ALA A 254 5.13 -13.47 20.67
N SER A 255 3.83 -13.21 20.76
CA SER A 255 3.14 -12.96 22.03
C SER A 255 2.94 -14.23 22.88
N ARG A 256 3.16 -15.42 22.29
CA ARG A 256 3.17 -16.71 23.01
C ARG A 256 4.56 -17.13 23.48
N LEU A 257 5.62 -16.49 22.98
CA LEU A 257 7.01 -16.65 23.40
C LEU A 257 7.29 -15.84 24.68
#